data_AF-Q7MSR1-F1
#
_entry.id   AF-Q7MSR1-F1
#
_cell.length_a   1.000
_cell.length_b   1.000
_cell.length_c   1.000
_cell.angle_alpha   90.00
_cell.angle_beta   90.00
_cell.angle_gamma   90.00
#
_symmetry.space_group_name_H-M   'P 1'
#
loop_
_entity.id
_entity.type
_entity.pdbx_description
1 polymer ?
#
loop_
_entity_poly.entity_id
_entity_poly.type
_entity_poly.pdbx_seq_one_letter_code
_entity_poly.pdbx_strand_id
1 'polypeptide(L)'
;MREWCAEMKPVINQDVAIYYSEPLLDSKEAKSICEVLATSAATIKSLQLKALFFSFEKTEQFEPQAVVSIAKTLLAIQNKLEVVTAFCGYSEKQFQELKEIFPNKSIPLFKTAEMAMLFLGIKIPRTAHPIVLFDQDGMTQTIVSQELSSKGFKVHAALNQQDFSKKKREFGNNAIYIYDIFFDVTGNYIPVRISKGIVTYKLYKNLDGKLHLHFNSQAHVARMAEGYKVFAFDASDVKSMNIKVIDFFVSLALNGVKYDAFIAIFGLTKELVALDVAQKMTRSGVKFFESEKAFMHDSTVVQLARSYQAKRPAGLTKKLVSKLPVFIDASLETLTSLTGGEAMKQSHKITQCAISETSDLMGAVISFEGDISGMLALAFNQAIAKEAALMMLGEEANSSTELLDVVSEFTNIIAGRSKALLSEDETTISISLPKTCKNFSELMTTLGNRQGVQIDLLLNNKPLYLFLTH
;
A
#
# COMPACT_ATOMS: atom_id res chain seq x y z
N MET A 1 53.27 7.54 18.95
CA MET A 1 52.45 8.72 18.62
C MET A 1 51.16 8.21 17.99
N ARG A 2 50.02 8.43 18.65
CA ARG A 2 48.71 7.98 18.19
C ARG A 2 48.30 8.88 17.02
N GLU A 3 48.37 8.36 15.80
CA GLU A 3 47.78 9.03 14.65
C GLU A 3 46.27 9.20 14.89
N TRP A 4 45.81 10.42 14.68
CA TRP A 4 44.42 10.81 14.83
C TRP A 4 43.58 10.04 13.81
N CYS A 5 42.73 9.12 14.27
CA CYS A 5 41.55 8.73 13.49
C CYS A 5 40.71 9.99 13.33
N ALA A 6 40.60 10.51 12.10
CA ALA A 6 39.57 11.47 11.77
C ALA A 6 38.23 10.86 12.18
N GLU A 7 37.55 11.43 13.17
CA GLU A 7 36.23 10.95 13.60
C GLU A 7 35.32 10.89 12.39
N MET A 8 34.89 9.69 11.99
CA MET A 8 33.79 9.53 11.03
C MET A 8 32.56 10.24 11.59
N LYS A 9 32.21 11.38 10.99
CA LYS A 9 31.01 12.14 11.35
C LYS A 9 29.91 11.84 10.34
N PRO A 10 28.68 11.53 10.80
CA PRO A 10 27.56 11.37 9.87
C PRO A 10 27.29 12.69 9.15
N VAL A 11 26.86 12.57 7.90
CA VAL A 11 26.27 13.70 7.18
C VAL A 11 24.83 13.83 7.65
N ILE A 12 24.48 14.97 8.25
CA ILE A 12 23.10 15.28 8.62
C ILE A 12 22.42 15.93 7.42
N ASN A 13 21.37 15.29 6.93
CA ASN A 13 20.52 15.82 5.87
C ASN A 13 19.08 15.84 6.39
N GLN A 14 18.58 17.03 6.70
CA GLN A 14 17.29 17.22 7.38
C GLN A 14 17.23 16.43 8.69
N ASP A 15 16.21 15.59 8.88
CA ASP A 15 16.01 14.78 10.09
C ASP A 15 16.70 13.40 9.99
N VAL A 16 17.71 13.26 9.13
CA VAL A 16 18.41 11.99 8.85
C VAL A 16 19.90 12.11 9.09
N ALA A 17 20.47 11.14 9.81
CA ALA A 17 21.92 10.91 9.83
C ALA A 17 22.32 9.85 8.82
N ILE A 18 23.23 10.18 7.92
CA ILE A 18 23.76 9.26 6.90
C ILE A 18 25.23 8.97 7.20
N TYR A 19 25.53 7.70 7.42
CA TYR A 19 26.87 7.16 7.61
C TYR A 19 27.38 6.58 6.29
N TYR A 20 28.67 6.65 6.07
CA TYR A 20 29.35 6.11 4.89
C TYR A 20 30.41 5.13 5.35
N SER A 21 31.04 4.37 4.46
CA SER A 21 32.33 3.74 4.76
C SER A 21 33.42 4.33 3.87
N GLU A 22 34.66 3.92 4.16
CA GLU A 22 35.74 3.90 3.18
C GLU A 22 35.43 2.92 2.01
N PRO A 23 36.17 2.99 0.89
CA PRO A 23 35.95 2.13 -0.29
C PRO A 23 35.95 0.63 -0.03
N LEU A 24 36.73 0.16 0.95
CA LEU A 24 36.73 -1.22 1.40
C LEU A 24 36.05 -1.33 2.76
N LEU A 25 34.89 -1.96 2.79
CA LEU A 25 34.17 -2.26 4.03
C LEU A 25 34.49 -3.67 4.52
N ASP A 26 35.58 -3.78 5.28
CA ASP A 26 35.98 -5.00 5.96
C ASP A 26 35.50 -5.04 7.42
N SER A 27 35.80 -6.14 8.10
CA SER A 27 35.44 -6.33 9.51
C SER A 27 36.06 -5.29 10.47
N LYS A 28 37.22 -4.70 10.13
CA LYS A 28 37.89 -3.67 10.95
C LYS A 28 37.16 -2.34 10.81
N GLU A 29 36.83 -1.95 9.58
CA GLU A 29 36.08 -0.73 9.28
C GLU A 29 34.66 -0.79 9.86
N ALA A 30 33.97 -1.92 9.67
CA ALA A 30 32.65 -2.13 10.28
C ALA A 30 32.67 -2.01 11.80
N LYS A 31 33.75 -2.45 12.47
CA LYS A 31 33.88 -2.28 13.93
C LYS A 31 33.94 -0.80 14.31
N SER A 32 34.76 -0.01 13.61
CA SER A 32 34.85 1.44 13.80
C SER A 32 33.48 2.12 13.62
N ILE A 33 32.78 1.80 12.51
CA ILE A 33 31.44 2.33 12.22
C ILE A 33 30.45 1.95 13.31
N CYS A 34 30.45 0.70 13.77
CA CYS A 34 29.56 0.23 14.83
C CYS A 34 29.82 0.95 16.17
N GLU A 35 31.07 1.28 16.50
CA GLU A 35 31.41 2.06 17.71
C GLU A 35 30.87 3.50 17.63
N VAL A 36 31.00 4.14 16.47
CA VAL A 36 30.41 5.48 16.23
C VAL A 36 28.89 5.42 16.30
N LEU A 37 28.26 4.44 15.65
CA LEU A 37 26.81 4.26 15.68
C LEU A 37 26.31 4.03 17.11
N ALA A 38 26.97 3.17 17.90
CA ALA A 38 26.56 2.86 19.26
C ALA A 38 26.61 4.09 20.20
N THR A 39 27.55 5.00 19.96
CA THR A 39 27.72 6.24 20.75
C THR A 39 26.85 7.40 20.26
N SER A 40 26.30 7.33 19.05
CA SER A 40 25.48 8.39 18.44
C SER A 40 24.10 8.63 19.08
N ALA A 41 23.68 7.80 20.03
CA ALA A 41 22.34 7.84 20.62
C ALA A 41 21.96 9.19 21.27
N ALA A 42 22.91 9.87 21.92
CA ALA A 42 22.66 11.18 22.51
C ALA A 42 22.42 12.25 21.43
N THR A 43 23.22 12.21 20.36
CA THR A 43 23.12 13.12 19.21
C THR A 43 21.83 12.94 18.44
N ILE A 44 21.42 11.68 18.21
CA ILE A 44 20.15 11.35 17.54
C ILE A 44 18.97 11.98 18.30
N LYS A 45 18.97 11.83 19.64
CA LYS A 45 17.91 12.41 20.48
C LYS A 45 17.95 13.93 20.52
N SER A 46 19.13 14.54 20.67
CA SER A 46 19.25 16.01 20.79
C SER A 46 18.85 16.72 19.50
N LEU A 47 19.19 16.14 18.35
CA LEU A 47 18.82 16.66 17.02
C LEU A 47 17.43 16.21 16.56
N GLN A 48 16.71 15.42 17.36
CA GLN A 48 15.39 14.87 17.03
C GLN A 48 15.35 14.17 15.66
N LEU A 49 16.43 13.46 15.32
CA LEU A 49 16.53 12.75 14.04
C LEU A 49 15.48 11.64 13.99
N LYS A 50 14.85 11.49 12.83
CA LYS A 50 13.84 10.48 12.54
C LYS A 50 14.45 9.20 11.97
N ALA A 51 15.65 9.28 11.40
CA ALA A 51 16.27 8.14 10.72
C ALA A 51 17.79 8.09 10.78
N LEU A 52 18.30 6.86 10.64
CA LEU A 52 19.71 6.57 10.41
C LEU A 52 19.90 5.70 9.18
N PHE A 53 20.66 6.19 8.22
CA PHE A 53 21.01 5.44 7.03
C PHE A 53 22.49 5.11 7.01
N PHE A 54 22.81 3.96 6.42
CA PHE A 54 24.18 3.66 6.00
C PHE A 54 24.21 3.61 4.47
N SER A 55 25.08 4.41 3.88
CA SER A 55 25.20 4.60 2.44
C SER A 55 26.42 3.88 1.90
N PHE A 56 26.20 3.07 0.86
CA PHE A 56 27.22 2.38 0.08
C PHE A 56 27.79 3.24 -1.04
N GLU A 57 27.44 4.53 -1.12
CA GLU A 57 27.83 5.42 -2.22
C GLU A 57 29.36 5.57 -2.36
N LYS A 58 30.08 5.41 -1.24
CA LYS A 58 31.54 5.43 -1.18
C LYS A 58 32.16 4.04 -1.05
N THR A 59 31.35 2.99 -0.98
CA THR A 59 31.80 1.61 -0.80
C THR A 59 31.96 0.96 -2.18
N GLU A 60 33.16 0.50 -2.51
CA GLU A 60 33.42 -0.24 -3.73
C GLU A 60 33.30 -1.75 -3.51
N GLN A 61 33.77 -2.24 -2.36
CA GLN A 61 33.75 -3.65 -1.97
C GLN A 61 33.41 -3.81 -0.50
N PHE A 62 32.71 -4.89 -0.14
CA PHE A 62 32.38 -5.19 1.24
C PHE A 62 32.46 -6.69 1.56
N GLU A 63 32.80 -7.00 2.80
CA GLU A 63 32.64 -8.35 3.35
C GLU A 63 31.19 -8.55 3.85
N PRO A 64 30.51 -9.67 3.55
CA PRO A 64 29.15 -9.91 4.04
C PRO A 64 29.01 -9.79 5.57
N GLN A 65 30.01 -10.25 6.32
CA GLN A 65 30.01 -10.18 7.78
C GLN A 65 30.10 -8.75 8.32
N ALA A 66 30.84 -7.88 7.62
CA ALA A 66 30.97 -6.46 7.94
C ALA A 66 29.60 -5.76 7.80
N VAL A 67 28.91 -6.01 6.68
CA VAL A 67 27.56 -5.49 6.42
C VAL A 67 26.54 -5.99 7.44
N VAL A 68 26.57 -7.28 7.78
CA VAL A 68 25.69 -7.86 8.81
C VAL A 68 25.93 -7.22 10.18
N SER A 69 27.18 -6.93 10.55
CA SER A 69 27.52 -6.25 11.80
C SER A 69 26.90 -4.85 11.87
N ILE A 70 27.02 -4.07 10.80
CA ILE A 70 26.43 -2.72 10.72
C ILE A 70 24.90 -2.80 10.79
N ALA A 71 24.28 -3.71 10.05
CA ALA A 71 22.82 -3.89 10.09
C ALA A 71 22.33 -4.22 11.50
N LYS A 72 23.02 -5.12 12.23
CA LYS A 72 22.68 -5.45 13.62
C LYS A 72 22.75 -4.24 14.54
N THR A 73 23.80 -3.42 14.42
CA THR A 73 23.94 -2.19 15.21
C THR A 73 22.85 -1.18 14.89
N LEU A 74 22.55 -0.95 13.60
CA LEU A 74 21.45 -0.06 13.19
C LEU A 74 20.12 -0.52 13.75
N LEU A 75 19.78 -1.80 13.62
CA LEU A 75 18.52 -2.35 14.13
C LEU A 75 18.42 -2.26 15.66
N ALA A 76 19.53 -2.45 16.38
CA ALA A 76 19.57 -2.25 17.83
C ALA A 76 19.29 -0.78 18.22
N ILE A 77 19.85 0.17 17.47
CA ILE A 77 19.60 1.61 17.66
C ILE A 77 18.15 1.97 17.32
N GLN A 78 17.63 1.47 16.21
CA GLN A 78 16.22 1.62 15.81
C GLN A 78 15.28 1.20 16.94
N ASN A 79 15.50 0.05 17.56
CA ASN A 79 14.65 -0.44 18.65
C ASN A 79 14.77 0.42 19.91
N LYS A 80 15.96 0.97 20.18
CA LYS A 80 16.22 1.79 21.37
C LYS A 80 15.68 3.21 21.24
N LEU A 81 15.76 3.79 20.04
CA LEU A 81 15.50 5.21 19.78
C LEU A 81 14.25 5.49 18.96
N GLU A 82 13.60 4.45 18.41
CA GLU A 82 12.39 4.55 17.59
C GLU A 82 12.53 5.35 16.30
N VAL A 83 13.75 5.33 15.78
CA VAL A 83 14.11 5.87 14.48
C VAL A 83 14.01 4.77 13.43
N VAL A 84 13.76 5.15 12.18
CA VAL A 84 13.81 4.21 11.06
C VAL A 84 15.24 4.03 10.56
N THR A 85 15.59 2.83 10.12
CA THR A 85 16.91 2.53 9.57
C THR A 85 16.83 1.93 8.18
N ALA A 86 17.84 2.20 7.36
CA ALA A 86 17.92 1.66 6.00
C ALA A 86 19.36 1.64 5.47
N PHE A 87 19.57 0.81 4.46
CA PHE A 87 20.73 0.88 3.59
C PHE A 87 20.37 1.60 2.29
N CYS A 88 21.30 2.42 1.80
CA CYS A 88 21.11 3.17 0.56
C CYS A 88 22.39 3.36 -0.25
N GLY A 89 22.29 3.96 -1.43
CA GLY A 89 23.45 4.41 -2.21
C GLY A 89 24.26 3.30 -2.86
N TYR A 90 23.66 2.15 -3.17
CA TYR A 90 24.37 0.99 -3.73
C TYR A 90 24.28 0.90 -5.26
N SER A 91 25.29 0.29 -5.88
CA SER A 91 25.27 -0.12 -7.29
C SER A 91 24.29 -1.28 -7.54
N GLU A 92 23.99 -1.57 -8.82
CA GLU A 92 23.13 -2.71 -9.20
C GLU A 92 23.73 -4.06 -8.77
N LYS A 93 25.06 -4.20 -8.86
CA LYS A 93 25.78 -5.39 -8.37
C LYS A 93 25.62 -5.55 -6.86
N GLN A 94 25.89 -4.49 -6.11
CA GLN A 94 25.76 -4.51 -4.65
C GLN A 94 24.32 -4.76 -4.20
N PHE A 95 23.32 -4.30 -4.96
CA PHE A 95 21.91 -4.58 -4.67
C PHE A 95 21.61 -6.08 -4.64
N GLN A 96 22.14 -6.85 -5.60
CA GLN A 96 21.95 -8.31 -5.63
C GLN A 96 22.63 -8.98 -4.43
N GLU A 97 23.88 -8.59 -4.13
CA GLU A 97 24.62 -9.11 -2.98
C GLU A 97 23.90 -8.80 -1.65
N LEU A 98 23.38 -7.58 -1.48
CA LEU A 98 22.62 -7.19 -0.28
C LEU A 98 21.30 -7.96 -0.13
N LYS A 99 20.60 -8.26 -1.24
CA LYS A 99 19.39 -9.10 -1.20
C LYS A 99 19.68 -10.52 -0.72
N GLU A 100 20.82 -11.09 -1.11
CA GLU A 100 21.26 -12.41 -0.66
C GLU A 100 21.65 -12.41 0.83
N ILE A 101 22.24 -11.33 1.33
CA ILE A 101 22.57 -11.18 2.75
C ILE A 101 21.30 -11.00 3.61
N PHE A 102 20.28 -10.31 3.10
CA PHE A 102 19.05 -10.00 3.84
C PHE A 102 17.77 -10.48 3.13
N PRO A 103 17.62 -11.79 2.85
CA PRO A 103 16.49 -12.31 2.06
C PRO A 103 15.12 -12.04 2.72
N ASN A 104 15.11 -11.89 4.05
CA ASN A 104 13.91 -11.61 4.83
C ASN A 104 13.55 -10.12 4.92
N LYS A 105 14.22 -9.24 4.16
CA LYS A 105 13.98 -7.78 4.18
C LYS A 105 14.12 -7.18 5.59
N SER A 106 15.01 -7.74 6.42
CA SER A 106 15.19 -7.32 7.81
C SER A 106 15.70 -5.89 7.96
N ILE A 107 16.43 -5.41 6.95
CA ILE A 107 16.79 -4.01 6.78
C ILE A 107 16.30 -3.54 5.40
N PRO A 108 15.59 -2.40 5.30
CA PRO A 108 15.18 -1.83 4.02
C PRO A 108 16.36 -1.43 3.15
N LEU A 109 16.29 -1.73 1.86
CA LEU A 109 17.25 -1.31 0.85
C LEU A 109 16.57 -0.30 -0.10
N PHE A 110 17.19 0.87 -0.28
CA PHE A 110 16.75 1.87 -1.25
C PHE A 110 17.91 2.36 -2.11
N LYS A 111 17.74 2.43 -3.43
CA LYS A 111 18.83 2.83 -4.35
C LYS A 111 19.48 4.16 -3.96
N THR A 112 18.70 5.13 -3.50
CA THR A 112 19.22 6.42 -3.01
C THR A 112 18.61 6.81 -1.66
N ALA A 113 19.26 7.75 -0.97
CA ALA A 113 18.76 8.29 0.29
C ALA A 113 17.41 9.01 0.11
N GLU A 114 17.17 9.64 -1.05
CA GLU A 114 15.88 10.28 -1.38
C GLU A 114 14.75 9.26 -1.47
N MET A 115 14.99 8.10 -2.08
CA MET A 115 14.01 7.01 -2.09
C MET A 115 13.72 6.53 -0.68
N ALA A 116 14.74 6.35 0.17
CA ALA A 116 14.56 5.98 1.57
C ALA A 116 13.71 7.03 2.32
N MET A 117 14.01 8.32 2.15
CA MET A 117 13.25 9.40 2.78
C MET A 117 11.78 9.43 2.33
N LEU A 118 11.51 9.15 1.05
CA LEU A 118 10.15 9.08 0.49
C LEU A 118 9.36 7.92 1.10
N PHE A 119 9.93 6.71 1.10
CA PHE A 119 9.23 5.50 1.55
C PHE A 119 9.10 5.39 3.06
N LEU A 120 10.05 5.96 3.81
CA LEU A 120 10.04 5.95 5.26
C LEU A 120 9.31 7.17 5.86
N GLY A 121 8.62 7.97 5.04
CA GLY A 121 7.76 9.06 5.50
C GLY A 121 8.51 10.25 6.12
N ILE A 122 9.80 10.39 5.85
CA ILE A 122 10.64 11.45 6.41
C ILE A 122 10.45 12.74 5.62
N LYS A 123 10.47 12.63 4.28
CA LYS A 123 10.31 13.76 3.36
C LYS A 123 9.39 13.37 2.22
N ILE A 124 8.32 14.13 2.07
CA ILE A 124 7.41 14.02 0.93
C ILE A 124 7.77 15.15 -0.04
N PRO A 125 8.25 14.84 -1.27
CA PRO A 125 8.49 15.86 -2.30
C PRO A 125 7.24 16.69 -2.55
N ARG A 126 7.39 18.00 -2.80
CA ARG A 126 6.27 18.86 -3.22
C ARG A 126 5.80 18.36 -4.61
N THR A 127 4.53 17.99 -4.65
CA THR A 127 3.76 17.12 -5.57
C THR A 127 3.74 17.43 -7.09
N ALA A 128 4.74 18.09 -7.68
CA ALA A 128 4.69 18.40 -9.12
C ALA A 128 5.32 17.34 -10.04
N HIS A 129 6.24 16.50 -9.55
CA HIS A 129 6.99 15.58 -10.42
C HIS A 129 6.30 14.20 -10.50
N PRO A 130 6.02 13.66 -11.69
CA PRO A 130 5.60 12.27 -11.83
C PRO A 130 6.65 11.31 -11.27
N ILE A 131 6.19 10.16 -10.78
CA ILE A 131 7.04 9.06 -10.36
C ILE A 131 7.02 7.99 -11.44
N VAL A 132 8.20 7.57 -11.91
CA VAL A 132 8.36 6.41 -12.77
C VAL A 132 8.89 5.27 -11.92
N LEU A 133 8.11 4.20 -11.78
CA LEU A 133 8.40 3.07 -10.90
C LEU A 133 8.67 1.81 -11.73
N PHE A 134 9.69 1.04 -11.34
CA PHE A 134 9.90 -0.31 -11.83
C PHE A 134 10.33 -1.23 -10.69
N ASP A 135 9.66 -2.38 -10.58
CA ASP A 135 10.09 -3.50 -9.75
C ASP A 135 9.88 -4.80 -10.55
N GLN A 136 10.72 -5.79 -10.34
CA GLN A 136 10.56 -7.10 -11.00
C GLN A 136 9.43 -7.91 -10.37
N ASP A 137 9.14 -7.68 -9.09
CA ASP A 137 8.00 -8.26 -8.39
C ASP A 137 6.76 -7.41 -8.65
N GLY A 138 5.86 -7.91 -9.50
CA GLY A 138 4.60 -7.24 -9.85
C GLY A 138 3.73 -6.89 -8.64
N MET A 139 3.70 -7.73 -7.60
CA MET A 139 2.96 -7.40 -6.37
C MET A 139 3.59 -6.24 -5.62
N THR A 140 4.92 -6.24 -5.47
CA THR A 140 5.65 -5.12 -4.86
C THR A 140 5.41 -3.83 -5.67
N GLN A 141 5.50 -3.89 -7.00
CA GLN A 141 5.25 -2.75 -7.89
C GLN A 141 3.82 -2.19 -7.71
N THR A 142 2.82 -3.05 -7.65
CA THR A 142 1.42 -2.65 -7.48
C THR A 142 1.19 -1.98 -6.12
N ILE A 143 1.65 -2.58 -5.02
CA ILE A 143 1.46 -2.00 -3.67
C ILE A 143 2.18 -0.66 -3.56
N VAL A 144 3.42 -0.57 -4.05
CA VAL A 144 4.20 0.68 -4.04
C VAL A 144 3.52 1.76 -4.88
N SER A 145 3.00 1.40 -6.07
CA SER A 145 2.26 2.34 -6.93
C SER A 145 1.02 2.89 -6.23
N GLN A 146 0.26 2.03 -5.56
CA GLN A 146 -0.93 2.43 -4.82
C GLN A 146 -0.61 3.37 -3.67
N GLU A 147 0.44 3.06 -2.90
CA GLU A 147 0.86 3.86 -1.76
C GLU A 147 1.26 5.28 -2.20
N LEU A 148 2.08 5.38 -3.24
CA LEU A 148 2.49 6.68 -3.79
C LEU A 148 1.29 7.43 -4.39
N SER A 149 0.39 6.74 -5.09
CA SER A 149 -0.83 7.35 -5.61
C SER A 149 -1.77 7.83 -4.49
N SER A 150 -1.82 7.11 -3.36
CA SER A 150 -2.60 7.50 -2.17
C SER A 150 -2.05 8.76 -1.49
N LYS A 151 -0.73 8.99 -1.63
CA LYS A 151 -0.02 10.20 -1.20
C LYS A 151 -0.14 11.35 -2.21
N GLY A 152 -0.87 11.16 -3.32
CA GLY A 152 -1.14 12.19 -4.32
C GLY A 152 -0.10 12.29 -5.43
N PHE A 153 0.81 11.33 -5.58
CA PHE A 153 1.77 11.32 -6.69
C PHE A 153 1.13 10.73 -7.96
N LYS A 154 1.46 11.31 -9.12
CA LYS A 154 1.17 10.69 -10.42
C LYS A 154 2.21 9.58 -10.68
N VAL A 155 1.79 8.31 -10.62
CA VAL A 155 2.69 7.16 -10.75
C VAL A 155 2.55 6.53 -12.14
N HIS A 156 3.69 6.33 -12.81
CA HIS A 156 3.84 5.62 -14.07
C HIS A 156 4.65 4.35 -13.84
N ALA A 157 3.96 3.25 -13.57
CA ALA A 157 4.58 1.94 -13.42
C ALA A 157 5.09 1.45 -14.80
N ALA A 158 6.31 0.94 -14.86
CA ALA A 158 6.89 0.37 -16.07
C ALA A 158 6.62 -1.13 -16.16
N LEU A 159 6.29 -1.63 -17.35
CA LEU A 159 5.95 -3.04 -17.54
C LEU A 159 7.16 -3.97 -17.41
N ASN A 160 8.33 -3.48 -17.84
CA ASN A 160 9.58 -4.19 -17.83
C ASN A 160 10.75 -3.20 -17.92
N GLN A 161 11.98 -3.70 -17.85
CA GLN A 161 13.20 -2.87 -17.90
C GLN A 161 13.30 -2.00 -19.18
N GLN A 162 12.79 -2.50 -20.31
CA GLN A 162 12.81 -1.76 -21.58
C GLN A 162 11.82 -0.59 -21.55
N ASP A 163 10.61 -0.82 -21.05
CA ASP A 163 9.60 0.22 -20.84
C ASP A 163 10.08 1.25 -19.80
N PHE A 164 10.73 0.81 -18.73
CA PHE A 164 11.34 1.70 -17.75
C PHE A 164 12.38 2.61 -18.39
N SER A 165 13.24 2.06 -19.25
CA SER A 165 14.24 2.82 -20.01
C SER A 165 13.60 3.78 -21.03
N LYS A 166 12.44 3.43 -21.61
CA LYS A 166 11.66 4.31 -22.49
C LYS A 166 11.08 5.48 -21.69
N LYS A 167 10.39 5.21 -20.59
CA LYS A 167 9.84 6.25 -19.69
C LYS A 167 10.94 7.14 -19.10
N LYS A 168 12.11 6.58 -18.80
CA LYS A 168 13.27 7.38 -18.34
C LYS A 168 13.73 8.40 -19.38
N ARG A 169 13.70 8.03 -20.66
CA ARG A 169 13.97 8.97 -21.77
C ARG A 169 12.84 9.98 -21.98
N GLU A 170 11.60 9.55 -21.86
CA GLU A 170 10.40 10.38 -22.02
C GLU A 170 10.32 11.48 -20.96
N PHE A 171 10.45 11.12 -19.69
CA PHE A 171 10.29 12.06 -18.58
C PHE A 171 11.58 12.84 -18.23
N GLY A 172 12.76 12.33 -18.61
CA GLY A 172 14.05 13.00 -18.37
C GLY A 172 14.25 13.44 -16.92
N ASN A 173 14.63 14.69 -16.69
CA ASN A 173 14.84 15.21 -15.33
C ASN A 173 13.52 15.64 -14.62
N ASN A 174 12.37 15.47 -15.28
CA ASN A 174 11.08 15.91 -14.76
C ASN A 174 10.36 14.82 -13.97
N ALA A 175 10.97 13.66 -13.74
CA ALA A 175 10.40 12.58 -12.93
C ALA A 175 11.33 12.13 -11.81
N ILE A 176 10.72 11.55 -10.78
CA ILE A 176 11.41 10.77 -9.77
C ILE A 176 11.41 9.32 -10.23
N TYR A 177 12.58 8.71 -10.31
CA TYR A 177 12.73 7.31 -10.70
C TYR A 177 12.86 6.44 -9.47
N ILE A 178 12.06 5.38 -9.40
CA ILE A 178 12.10 4.41 -8.30
C ILE A 178 12.35 3.03 -8.88
N TYR A 179 13.43 2.39 -8.45
CA TYR A 179 13.90 1.08 -8.88
C TYR A 179 14.94 0.55 -7.87
N ASP A 180 15.30 -0.73 -7.97
CA ASP A 180 16.22 -1.41 -7.05
C ASP A 180 15.87 -1.16 -5.56
N ILE A 181 14.58 -1.28 -5.23
CA ILE A 181 14.09 -1.18 -3.85
C ILE A 181 13.88 -2.60 -3.31
N PHE A 182 14.19 -2.81 -2.03
CA PHE A 182 13.91 -4.10 -1.39
C PHE A 182 13.60 -3.88 0.08
N PHE A 183 12.30 -3.86 0.38
CA PHE A 183 11.81 -3.67 1.73
C PHE A 183 10.48 -4.38 1.94
N ASP A 184 10.10 -4.53 3.20
CA ASP A 184 8.82 -5.09 3.58
C ASP A 184 7.71 -4.04 3.41
N VAL A 185 7.10 -4.02 2.24
CA VAL A 185 6.02 -3.07 1.92
C VAL A 185 4.84 -3.22 2.88
N THR A 186 4.56 -4.44 3.37
CA THR A 186 3.47 -4.69 4.33
C THR A 186 3.74 -4.14 5.74
N GLY A 187 5.02 -4.01 6.12
CA GLY A 187 5.40 -3.39 7.39
C GLY A 187 5.22 -1.87 7.40
N ASN A 188 5.24 -1.25 6.21
CA ASN A 188 5.19 0.20 6.04
C ASN A 188 3.83 0.71 5.52
N TYR A 189 2.92 -0.19 5.15
CA TYR A 189 1.62 0.13 4.56
C TYR A 189 0.48 -0.32 5.48
N ILE A 190 -0.52 0.55 5.66
CA ILE A 190 -1.75 0.25 6.39
C ILE A 190 -2.89 0.22 5.37
N PRO A 191 -3.26 -0.95 4.83
CA PRO A 191 -4.36 -1.06 3.89
C PRO A 191 -5.65 -0.51 4.49
N VAL A 192 -6.39 0.23 3.67
CA VAL A 192 -7.69 0.77 4.05
C VAL A 192 -8.77 0.09 3.23
N ARG A 193 -9.71 -0.55 3.92
CA ARG A 193 -10.95 -1.06 3.32
C ARG A 193 -12.10 -0.21 3.81
N ILE A 194 -12.87 0.37 2.90
CA ILE A 194 -14.11 1.06 3.27
C ILE A 194 -15.27 0.22 2.78
N SER A 195 -16.21 -0.08 3.67
CA SER A 195 -17.40 -0.84 3.34
C SER A 195 -18.52 -0.46 4.27
N LYS A 196 -19.72 -0.26 3.71
CA LYS A 196 -20.92 0.04 4.50
C LYS A 196 -20.72 1.23 5.46
N GLY A 197 -20.01 2.28 5.04
CA GLY A 197 -19.78 3.47 5.88
C GLY A 197 -18.80 3.25 7.05
N ILE A 198 -18.06 2.14 7.03
CA ILE A 198 -17.01 1.81 8.00
C ILE A 198 -15.67 1.86 7.30
N VAL A 199 -14.74 2.65 7.83
CA VAL A 199 -13.35 2.71 7.39
C VAL A 199 -12.53 1.74 8.23
N THR A 200 -11.97 0.69 7.63
CA THR A 200 -11.15 -0.32 8.31
C THR A 200 -9.69 -0.19 7.89
N TYR A 201 -8.80 0.01 8.86
CA TYR A 201 -7.35 -0.01 8.71
C TYR A 201 -6.81 -1.38 9.11
N LYS A 202 -6.10 -2.06 8.21
CA LYS A 202 -5.50 -3.36 8.51
C LYS A 202 -4.11 -3.18 9.12
N LEU A 203 -3.91 -3.74 10.30
CA LEU A 203 -2.66 -3.73 11.03
C LEU A 203 -2.01 -5.11 10.97
N TYR A 204 -0.68 -5.14 10.87
CA TYR A 204 0.09 -6.37 10.72
C TYR A 204 1.27 -6.43 11.69
N LYS A 205 1.72 -7.65 12.00
CA LYS A 205 3.02 -7.93 12.64
C LYS A 205 3.20 -7.17 13.96
N ASN A 206 4.19 -6.28 14.05
CA ASN A 206 4.57 -5.63 15.30
C ASN A 206 4.08 -4.18 15.27
N LEU A 207 3.27 -3.81 16.26
CA LEU A 207 2.90 -2.43 16.48
C LEU A 207 3.92 -1.80 17.42
N ASP A 208 4.65 -0.80 16.93
CA ASP A 208 5.63 -0.06 17.71
C ASP A 208 5.43 1.46 17.59
N GLY A 209 6.28 2.25 18.25
CA GLY A 209 6.17 3.71 18.24
C GLY A 209 6.23 4.34 16.85
N LYS A 210 6.65 3.60 15.80
CA LYS A 210 6.74 4.11 14.41
C LYS A 210 5.41 4.01 13.65
N LEU A 211 4.35 3.44 14.22
CA LEU A 211 3.04 3.30 13.55
C LEU A 211 2.55 4.62 12.93
N HIS A 212 2.80 5.75 13.60
CA HIS A 212 2.41 7.08 13.12
C HIS A 212 3.09 7.50 11.80
N LEU A 213 4.28 6.98 11.49
CA LEU A 213 5.00 7.26 10.23
C LEU A 213 4.33 6.58 9.03
N HIS A 214 3.62 5.49 9.27
CA HIS A 214 2.97 4.66 8.25
C HIS A 214 1.47 4.98 8.11
N PHE A 215 0.91 5.78 9.01
CA PHE A 215 -0.50 6.14 9.01
C PHE A 215 -0.75 7.46 8.27
N ASN A 216 -1.61 7.42 7.25
CA ASN A 216 -2.03 8.62 6.52
C ASN A 216 -3.06 9.43 7.33
N SER A 217 -2.56 10.25 8.25
CA SER A 217 -3.36 11.10 9.13
C SER A 217 -4.21 12.12 8.36
N GLN A 218 -3.70 12.64 7.24
CA GLN A 218 -4.44 13.59 6.41
C GLN A 218 -5.67 12.94 5.78
N ALA A 219 -5.52 11.76 5.19
CA ALA A 219 -6.63 11.02 4.60
C ALA A 219 -7.63 10.52 5.67
N HIS A 220 -7.17 10.24 6.89
CA HIS A 220 -8.07 9.95 8.01
C HIS A 220 -8.93 11.16 8.39
N VAL A 221 -8.33 12.35 8.50
CA VAL A 221 -9.05 13.60 8.79
C VAL A 221 -10.02 13.96 7.66
N ALA A 222 -9.61 13.79 6.40
CA ALA A 222 -10.50 14.02 5.24
C ALA A 222 -11.76 13.17 5.31
N ARG A 223 -11.63 11.86 5.60
CA ARG A 223 -12.79 10.96 5.77
C ARG A 223 -13.71 11.37 6.91
N MET A 224 -13.15 11.83 8.03
CA MET A 224 -13.99 12.38 9.11
C MET A 224 -14.76 13.63 8.65
N ALA A 225 -14.13 14.51 7.87
CA ALA A 225 -14.76 15.69 7.30
C ALA A 225 -15.84 15.35 6.24
N GLU A 226 -15.66 14.26 5.49
CA GLU A 226 -16.66 13.68 4.57
C GLU A 226 -17.86 13.08 5.31
N GLY A 227 -17.75 12.88 6.62
CA GLY A 227 -18.84 12.44 7.49
C GLY A 227 -18.81 10.97 7.86
N TYR A 228 -17.75 10.22 7.55
CA TYR A 228 -17.58 8.87 8.11
C TYR A 228 -17.49 8.96 9.63
N LYS A 229 -18.24 8.10 10.32
CA LYS A 229 -18.31 8.07 11.78
C LYS A 229 -17.64 6.85 12.40
N VAL A 230 -17.32 5.81 11.63
CA VAL A 230 -16.77 4.57 12.17
C VAL A 230 -15.42 4.26 11.55
N PHE A 231 -14.40 4.18 12.40
CA PHE A 231 -13.01 3.88 12.04
C PHE A 231 -12.52 2.69 12.88
N ALA A 232 -12.27 1.57 12.21
CA ALA A 232 -11.86 0.33 12.84
C ALA A 232 -10.42 -0.01 12.48
N PHE A 233 -9.68 -0.57 13.42
CA PHE A 233 -8.35 -1.10 13.23
C PHE A 233 -8.39 -2.62 13.42
N ASP A 234 -8.20 -3.34 12.32
CA ASP A 234 -8.12 -4.80 12.31
C ASP A 234 -6.72 -5.21 12.74
N ALA A 235 -6.61 -5.72 13.96
CA ALA A 235 -5.36 -6.19 14.55
C ALA A 235 -5.25 -7.72 14.58
N SER A 236 -6.06 -8.44 13.79
CA SER A 236 -6.11 -9.91 13.83
C SER A 236 -4.78 -10.59 13.45
N ASP A 237 -3.92 -9.88 12.69
CA ASP A 237 -2.60 -10.37 12.24
C ASP A 237 -1.43 -9.74 13.01
N VAL A 238 -1.71 -9.07 14.14
CA VAL A 238 -0.69 -8.47 15.02
C VAL A 238 -0.11 -9.54 15.93
N LYS A 239 1.22 -9.61 15.98
CA LYS A 239 2.02 -10.57 16.76
C LYS A 239 2.62 -9.96 18.02
N SER A 240 2.85 -8.66 18.05
CA SER A 240 3.33 -7.95 19.24
C SER A 240 2.92 -6.48 19.23
N MET A 241 2.75 -5.88 20.41
CA MET A 241 2.41 -4.47 20.58
C MET A 241 3.28 -3.83 21.66
N ASN A 242 3.95 -2.74 21.32
CA ASN A 242 4.70 -1.92 22.26
C ASN A 242 3.77 -0.92 22.96
N ILE A 243 4.04 -0.63 24.24
CA ILE A 243 3.32 0.37 25.04
C ILE A 243 3.29 1.76 24.38
N LYS A 244 4.26 2.08 23.54
CA LYS A 244 4.36 3.38 22.89
C LYS A 244 3.35 3.61 21.75
N VAL A 245 2.69 2.55 21.28
CA VAL A 245 1.58 2.64 20.31
C VAL A 245 0.35 3.32 20.93
N ILE A 246 0.25 3.34 22.25
CA ILE A 246 -0.91 3.91 22.96
C ILE A 246 -1.14 5.36 22.57
N ASP A 247 -0.07 6.16 22.53
CA ASP A 247 -0.20 7.60 22.31
C ASP A 247 -0.74 7.90 20.90
N PHE A 248 -0.47 7.03 19.92
CA PHE A 248 -1.07 7.09 18.59
C PHE A 248 -2.59 6.92 18.65
N PHE A 249 -3.10 5.84 19.25
CA PHE A 249 -4.55 5.58 19.31
C PHE A 249 -5.29 6.59 20.19
N VAL A 250 -4.68 7.02 21.31
CA VAL A 250 -5.22 8.07 22.17
C VAL A 250 -5.34 9.38 21.38
N SER A 251 -4.30 9.76 20.63
CA SER A 251 -4.33 10.96 19.80
C SER A 251 -5.42 10.90 18.73
N LEU A 252 -5.61 9.75 18.08
CA LEU A 252 -6.69 9.57 17.10
C LEU A 252 -8.07 9.71 17.74
N ALA A 253 -8.30 9.06 18.87
CA ALA A 253 -9.58 9.13 19.56
C ALA A 253 -9.92 10.57 19.99
N LEU A 254 -8.95 11.29 20.58
CA LEU A 254 -9.12 12.68 20.98
C LEU A 254 -9.39 13.61 19.78
N ASN A 255 -8.64 13.45 18.69
CA ASN A 255 -8.83 14.23 17.46
C ASN A 255 -10.17 13.92 16.76
N GLY A 256 -10.69 12.71 16.95
CA GLY A 256 -11.95 12.23 16.41
C GLY A 256 -13.20 12.78 17.12
N VAL A 257 -13.07 13.26 18.37
CA VAL A 257 -14.21 13.74 19.17
C VAL A 257 -15.01 14.83 18.45
N LYS A 258 -14.32 15.81 17.83
CA LYS A 258 -14.98 16.90 17.09
C LYS A 258 -15.79 16.45 15.86
N TYR A 259 -15.60 15.21 15.42
CA TYR A 259 -16.30 14.62 14.29
C TYR A 259 -17.25 13.50 14.72
N ASP A 260 -17.51 13.31 16.02
CA ASP A 260 -18.20 12.15 16.58
C ASP A 260 -17.65 10.82 16.05
N ALA A 261 -16.34 10.73 15.86
CA ALA A 261 -15.71 9.54 15.31
C ALA A 261 -15.65 8.43 16.36
N PHE A 262 -16.14 7.25 15.99
CA PHE A 262 -16.04 6.02 16.74
C PHE A 262 -14.78 5.27 16.32
N ILE A 263 -13.78 5.26 17.21
CA ILE A 263 -12.51 4.56 17.00
C ILE A 263 -12.58 3.18 17.68
N ALA A 264 -12.37 2.12 16.90
CA ALA A 264 -12.42 0.75 17.39
C ALA A 264 -11.18 -0.06 16.98
N ILE A 265 -10.80 -1.04 17.80
CA ILE A 265 -9.79 -2.05 17.48
C ILE A 265 -10.46 -3.42 17.64
N PHE A 266 -10.27 -4.32 16.67
CA PHE A 266 -10.74 -5.69 16.77
C PHE A 266 -9.66 -6.72 16.45
N GLY A 267 -9.81 -7.96 16.94
CA GLY A 267 -8.88 -9.06 16.69
C GLY A 267 -7.58 -9.00 17.50
N LEU A 268 -7.50 -8.09 18.47
CA LEU A 268 -6.36 -7.99 19.38
C LEU A 268 -6.51 -9.03 20.50
N THR A 269 -5.55 -9.95 20.63
CA THR A 269 -5.61 -10.97 21.68
C THR A 269 -5.25 -10.37 23.05
N LYS A 270 -5.87 -10.88 24.12
CA LYS A 270 -5.67 -10.39 25.50
C LYS A 270 -4.23 -10.50 25.98
N GLU A 271 -3.46 -11.41 25.40
CA GLU A 271 -2.04 -11.64 25.70
C GLU A 271 -1.13 -10.53 25.16
N LEU A 272 -1.56 -9.80 24.13
CA LEU A 272 -0.76 -8.78 23.45
C LEU A 272 -0.90 -7.39 24.09
N VAL A 273 -1.86 -7.20 25.00
CA VAL A 273 -2.12 -5.91 25.62
C VAL A 273 -2.27 -6.04 27.13
N ALA A 274 -1.37 -5.37 27.85
CA ALA A 274 -1.46 -5.23 29.29
C ALA A 274 -2.77 -4.53 29.71
N LEU A 275 -3.32 -4.94 30.85
CA LEU A 275 -4.68 -4.56 31.24
C LEU A 275 -4.82 -3.05 31.50
N ASP A 276 -3.79 -2.43 32.06
CA ASP A 276 -3.67 -0.98 32.25
C ASP A 276 -3.63 -0.21 30.92
N VAL A 277 -2.95 -0.77 29.92
CA VAL A 277 -2.85 -0.22 28.56
C VAL A 277 -4.22 -0.22 27.87
N ALA A 278 -4.94 -1.35 27.91
CA ALA A 278 -6.29 -1.44 27.38
C ALA A 278 -7.24 -0.44 28.08
N GLN A 279 -7.13 -0.31 29.40
CA GLN A 279 -7.92 0.65 30.17
C GLN A 279 -7.62 2.11 29.78
N LYS A 280 -6.36 2.49 29.59
CA LYS A 280 -5.97 3.85 29.17
C LYS A 280 -6.56 4.19 27.80
N MET A 281 -6.46 3.29 26.83
CA MET A 281 -7.08 3.48 25.51
C MET A 281 -8.61 3.56 25.59
N THR A 282 -9.23 2.70 26.41
CA THR A 282 -10.69 2.70 26.60
C THR A 282 -11.21 4.01 27.20
N ARG A 283 -10.50 4.55 28.22
CA ARG A 283 -10.82 5.85 28.83
C ARG A 283 -10.69 7.02 27.84
N SER A 284 -9.83 6.86 26.83
CA SER A 284 -9.60 7.88 25.80
C SER A 284 -10.59 7.80 24.63
N GLY A 285 -11.53 6.84 24.66
CA GLY A 285 -12.58 6.69 23.64
C GLY A 285 -12.36 5.56 22.64
N VAL A 286 -11.29 4.77 22.76
CA VAL A 286 -11.04 3.60 21.88
C VAL A 286 -11.87 2.41 22.36
N LYS A 287 -12.62 1.76 21.46
CA LYS A 287 -13.40 0.55 21.78
C LYS A 287 -12.71 -0.71 21.30
N PHE A 288 -12.80 -1.79 22.09
CA PHE A 288 -12.20 -3.08 21.76
C PHE A 288 -13.28 -4.13 21.46
N PHE A 289 -13.04 -4.93 20.43
CA PHE A 289 -13.89 -6.06 20.07
C PHE A 289 -13.03 -7.31 19.88
N GLU A 290 -13.56 -8.48 20.25
CA GLU A 290 -12.80 -9.72 20.15
C GLU A 290 -12.58 -10.15 18.69
N SER A 291 -13.47 -9.78 17.77
CA SER A 291 -13.38 -10.14 16.35
C SER A 291 -14.11 -9.14 15.46
N GLU A 292 -13.83 -9.20 14.15
CA GLU A 292 -14.60 -8.46 13.13
C GLU A 292 -16.10 -8.77 13.23
N LYS A 293 -16.46 -10.04 13.48
CA LYS A 293 -17.87 -10.43 13.63
C LYS A 293 -18.52 -9.70 14.80
N ALA A 294 -17.89 -9.66 15.97
CA ALA A 294 -18.43 -8.96 17.13
C ALA A 294 -18.57 -7.46 16.86
N PHE A 295 -17.55 -6.85 16.24
CA PHE A 295 -17.56 -5.45 15.83
C PHE A 295 -18.72 -5.13 14.86
N MET A 296 -18.93 -5.96 13.83
CA MET A 296 -19.97 -5.74 12.81
C MET A 296 -21.40 -5.93 13.33
N HIS A 297 -21.60 -6.59 14.47
CA HIS A 297 -22.92 -6.78 15.10
C HIS A 297 -23.21 -5.78 16.23
N ASP A 298 -22.25 -4.91 16.58
CA ASP A 298 -22.47 -3.89 17.59
C ASP A 298 -23.49 -2.85 17.12
N SER A 299 -24.50 -2.59 17.96
CA SER A 299 -25.61 -1.70 17.61
C SER A 299 -25.15 -0.26 17.36
N THR A 300 -24.15 0.22 18.10
CA THR A 300 -23.59 1.57 17.95
C THR A 300 -22.84 1.67 16.63
N VAL A 301 -22.01 0.68 16.31
CA VAL A 301 -21.30 0.59 15.03
C VAL A 301 -22.28 0.61 13.87
N VAL A 302 -23.30 -0.25 13.90
CA VAL A 302 -24.31 -0.34 12.84
C VAL A 302 -25.07 0.98 12.70
N GLN A 303 -25.47 1.62 13.80
CA GLN A 303 -26.19 2.89 13.77
C GLN A 303 -25.34 4.02 13.18
N LEU A 304 -24.10 4.18 13.64
CA LEU A 304 -23.19 5.22 13.17
C LEU A 304 -22.82 5.01 11.69
N ALA A 305 -22.52 3.76 11.31
CA ALA A 305 -22.25 3.40 9.91
C ALA A 305 -23.47 3.68 9.01
N ARG A 306 -24.68 3.37 9.47
CA ARG A 306 -25.94 3.70 8.76
C ARG A 306 -26.21 5.19 8.69
N SER A 307 -25.85 5.97 9.72
CA SER A 307 -26.04 7.43 9.70
C SER A 307 -25.28 8.09 8.54
N TYR A 308 -24.14 7.52 8.16
CA TYR A 308 -23.42 7.89 6.95
C TYR A 308 -24.15 7.41 5.68
N GLN A 309 -24.54 6.13 5.63
CA GLN A 309 -25.21 5.55 4.46
C GLN A 309 -26.56 6.21 4.13
N ALA A 310 -27.33 6.61 5.15
CA ALA A 310 -28.64 7.26 4.98
C ALA A 310 -28.54 8.62 4.27
N LYS A 311 -27.35 9.24 4.28
CA LYS A 311 -27.07 10.46 3.50
C LYS A 311 -26.70 10.17 2.04
N ARG A 312 -26.52 8.89 1.65
CA ARG A 312 -26.15 8.50 0.28
C ARG A 312 -27.32 7.89 -0.50
N PRO A 313 -27.38 8.09 -1.83
CA PRO A 313 -28.44 7.54 -2.66
C PRO A 313 -28.39 6.00 -2.69
N ALA A 314 -29.55 5.34 -2.57
CA ALA A 314 -29.67 3.87 -2.59
C ALA A 314 -29.65 3.25 -4.00
N GLY A 315 -29.27 4.01 -5.03
CA GLY A 315 -29.32 3.57 -6.43
C GLY A 315 -28.24 4.23 -7.28
N LEU A 316 -28.14 3.78 -8.53
CA LEU A 316 -27.19 4.29 -9.50
C LEU A 316 -27.30 5.82 -9.61
N THR A 317 -26.24 6.53 -9.22
CA THR A 317 -26.28 7.99 -9.22
C THR A 317 -26.08 8.54 -10.62
N LYS A 318 -26.74 9.66 -10.97
CA LYS A 318 -26.51 10.35 -12.26
C LYS A 318 -25.02 10.69 -12.46
N LYS A 319 -24.32 11.03 -11.37
CA LYS A 319 -22.87 11.29 -11.38
C LYS A 319 -22.07 10.04 -11.77
N LEU A 320 -22.34 8.89 -11.17
CA LEU A 320 -21.68 7.64 -11.55
C LEU A 320 -21.96 7.27 -13.01
N VAL A 321 -23.22 7.38 -13.45
CA VAL A 321 -23.59 7.13 -14.86
C VAL A 321 -22.84 8.06 -15.82
N SER A 322 -22.70 9.34 -15.47
CA SER A 322 -21.97 10.31 -16.30
C SER A 322 -20.47 9.99 -16.42
N LYS A 323 -19.92 9.22 -15.48
CA LYS A 323 -18.51 8.79 -15.47
C LYS A 323 -18.31 7.36 -15.98
N LEU A 324 -19.36 6.70 -16.45
CA LEU A 324 -19.31 5.36 -17.03
C LEU A 324 -18.24 5.22 -18.15
N PRO A 325 -18.07 6.17 -19.08
CA PRO A 325 -17.05 6.06 -20.12
C PRO A 325 -15.64 5.86 -19.55
N VAL A 326 -15.29 6.56 -18.47
CA VAL A 326 -13.96 6.47 -17.84
C VAL A 326 -13.63 5.04 -17.40
N PHE A 327 -14.60 4.34 -16.80
CA PHE A 327 -14.41 2.94 -16.38
C PHE A 327 -14.33 1.98 -17.56
N ILE A 328 -15.08 2.23 -18.63
CA ILE A 328 -15.06 1.43 -19.85
C ILE A 328 -13.70 1.59 -20.53
N ASP A 329 -13.26 2.82 -20.74
CA ASP A 329 -12.00 3.13 -21.42
C ASP A 329 -10.82 2.58 -20.62
N ALA A 330 -10.81 2.77 -19.30
CA ALA A 330 -9.82 2.16 -18.42
C ALA A 330 -9.79 0.63 -18.55
N SER A 331 -10.95 -0.01 -18.71
CA SER A 331 -11.04 -1.46 -18.89
C SER A 331 -10.47 -1.92 -20.23
N LEU A 332 -10.90 -1.29 -21.33
CA LEU A 332 -10.45 -1.62 -22.68
C LEU A 332 -8.94 -1.42 -22.82
N GLU A 333 -8.43 -0.27 -22.39
CA GLU A 333 -7.00 0.04 -22.47
C GLU A 333 -6.15 -0.90 -21.61
N THR A 334 -6.64 -1.28 -20.43
CA THR A 334 -5.93 -2.20 -19.54
C THR A 334 -5.87 -3.60 -20.15
N LEU A 335 -7.01 -4.11 -20.62
CA LEU A 335 -7.10 -5.42 -21.25
C LEU A 335 -6.19 -5.51 -22.48
N THR A 336 -6.24 -4.52 -23.38
CA THR A 336 -5.36 -4.47 -24.55
C THR A 336 -3.89 -4.29 -24.17
N SER A 337 -3.56 -3.39 -23.24
CA SER A 337 -2.17 -3.12 -22.90
C SER A 337 -1.46 -4.27 -22.19
N LEU A 338 -2.17 -5.03 -21.35
CA LEU A 338 -1.56 -6.10 -20.55
C LEU A 338 -1.57 -7.45 -21.26
N THR A 339 -2.49 -7.68 -22.19
CA THR A 339 -2.57 -8.94 -22.94
C THR A 339 -1.97 -8.83 -24.34
N GLY A 340 -1.78 -7.62 -24.87
CA GLY A 340 -1.47 -7.40 -26.29
C GLY A 340 -2.60 -7.76 -27.24
N GLY A 341 -3.76 -8.19 -26.71
CA GLY A 341 -4.95 -8.58 -27.47
C GLY A 341 -5.90 -7.43 -27.79
N GLU A 342 -6.91 -7.73 -28.60
CA GLU A 342 -7.93 -6.76 -28.99
C GLU A 342 -9.10 -6.80 -28.00
N ALA A 343 -9.30 -5.70 -27.25
CA ALA A 343 -10.41 -5.54 -26.33
C ALA A 343 -11.48 -4.61 -26.93
N MET A 344 -12.74 -5.02 -26.90
CA MET A 344 -13.85 -4.24 -27.50
C MET A 344 -15.08 -4.23 -26.59
N LYS A 345 -15.81 -3.11 -26.60
CA LYS A 345 -17.15 -3.03 -25.99
C LYS A 345 -18.19 -3.51 -26.98
N GLN A 346 -19.02 -4.49 -26.59
CA GLN A 346 -20.21 -4.86 -27.36
C GLN A 346 -21.42 -4.02 -26.97
N SER A 347 -21.72 -3.99 -25.67
CA SER A 347 -23.01 -3.48 -25.21
C SER A 347 -22.89 -2.92 -23.78
N HIS A 348 -23.89 -2.13 -23.38
CA HIS A 348 -24.12 -1.87 -21.97
C HIS A 348 -25.61 -1.71 -21.70
N LYS A 349 -26.05 -2.14 -20.52
CA LYS A 349 -27.46 -2.10 -20.10
C LYS A 349 -27.58 -1.81 -18.61
N ILE A 350 -28.58 -1.01 -18.25
CA ILE A 350 -28.92 -0.77 -16.84
C ILE A 350 -29.79 -1.92 -16.36
N THR A 351 -29.22 -2.80 -15.53
CA THR A 351 -29.86 -4.04 -15.10
C THR A 351 -29.27 -4.49 -13.77
N GLN A 352 -29.94 -5.42 -13.08
CA GLN A 352 -29.23 -6.29 -12.14
C GLN A 352 -28.26 -7.18 -12.93
N CYS A 353 -27.10 -7.49 -12.36
CA CYS A 353 -26.09 -8.32 -13.02
C CYS A 353 -26.74 -9.64 -13.48
N ALA A 354 -26.84 -9.79 -14.80
CA ALA A 354 -27.60 -10.85 -15.45
C ALA A 354 -26.75 -11.39 -16.61
N ILE A 355 -25.71 -12.13 -16.21
CA ILE A 355 -24.82 -12.84 -17.11
C ILE A 355 -25.48 -14.18 -17.42
N SER A 356 -25.72 -14.45 -18.71
CA SER A 356 -26.42 -15.65 -19.18
C SER A 356 -25.55 -16.91 -19.12
N GLU A 357 -24.24 -16.78 -19.32
CA GLU A 357 -23.28 -17.88 -19.26
C GLU A 357 -22.46 -17.80 -17.96
N THR A 358 -22.93 -18.50 -16.93
CA THR A 358 -22.33 -18.43 -15.59
C THR A 358 -21.41 -19.62 -15.27
N SER A 359 -21.35 -20.63 -16.14
CA SER A 359 -20.46 -21.78 -15.99
C SER A 359 -19.00 -21.34 -16.10
N ASP A 360 -18.18 -21.78 -15.15
CA ASP A 360 -16.74 -21.47 -15.07
C ASP A 360 -16.40 -19.98 -15.02
N LEU A 361 -17.35 -19.16 -14.56
CA LEU A 361 -17.17 -17.73 -14.42
C LEU A 361 -16.55 -17.40 -13.07
N MET A 362 -15.43 -16.68 -13.10
CA MET A 362 -14.72 -16.17 -11.94
C MET A 362 -14.61 -14.65 -12.01
N GLY A 363 -14.48 -13.99 -10.87
CA GLY A 363 -14.46 -12.53 -10.86
C GLY A 363 -13.72 -11.94 -9.68
N ALA A 364 -13.59 -10.62 -9.71
CA ALA A 364 -13.18 -9.84 -8.55
C ALA A 364 -13.98 -8.55 -8.48
N VAL A 365 -14.15 -8.05 -7.25
CA VAL A 365 -14.92 -6.83 -6.95
C VAL A 365 -14.05 -5.85 -6.19
N ILE A 366 -14.05 -4.59 -6.63
CA ILE A 366 -13.45 -3.46 -5.92
C ILE A 366 -14.53 -2.46 -5.58
N SER A 367 -14.53 -2.00 -4.33
CA SER A 367 -15.34 -0.85 -3.91
C SER A 367 -14.55 0.43 -4.13
N PHE A 368 -15.21 1.49 -4.56
CA PHE A 368 -14.63 2.82 -4.66
C PHE A 368 -15.53 3.85 -3.99
N GLU A 369 -14.92 4.83 -3.34
CA GLU A 369 -15.64 5.86 -2.57
C GLU A 369 -14.96 7.23 -2.66
N GLY A 370 -15.75 8.30 -2.71
CA GLY A 370 -15.30 9.68 -2.89
C GLY A 370 -16.44 10.55 -3.45
N ASP A 371 -16.12 11.41 -4.43
CA ASP A 371 -17.11 12.25 -5.13
C ASP A 371 -18.18 11.43 -5.87
N ILE A 372 -17.79 10.24 -6.32
CA ILE A 372 -18.67 9.15 -6.73
C ILE A 372 -18.32 7.91 -5.91
N SER A 373 -19.27 6.99 -5.79
CA SER A 373 -19.06 5.76 -5.01
C SER A 373 -19.81 4.60 -5.61
N GLY A 374 -19.29 3.40 -5.38
CA GLY A 374 -19.87 2.17 -5.89
C GLY A 374 -18.92 0.98 -5.84
N MET A 375 -19.25 -0.03 -6.62
CA MET A 375 -18.48 -1.25 -6.82
C MET A 375 -18.25 -1.45 -8.31
N LEU A 376 -17.01 -1.80 -8.65
CA LEU A 376 -16.57 -2.29 -9.94
C LEU A 376 -16.35 -3.79 -9.82
N ALA A 377 -17.02 -4.57 -10.66
CA ALA A 377 -16.80 -6.00 -10.76
C ALA A 377 -16.33 -6.36 -12.17
N LEU A 378 -15.34 -7.22 -12.24
CA LEU A 378 -14.85 -7.81 -13.49
C LEU A 378 -15.03 -9.33 -13.40
N ALA A 379 -15.53 -9.92 -14.48
CA ALA A 379 -15.82 -11.34 -14.57
C ALA A 379 -15.30 -11.93 -15.88
N PHE A 380 -14.60 -13.05 -15.75
CA PHE A 380 -14.05 -13.84 -16.85
C PHE A 380 -14.64 -15.24 -16.82
N ASN A 381 -14.81 -15.84 -17.99
CA ASN A 381 -14.79 -17.29 -18.07
C ASN A 381 -13.34 -17.79 -17.83
N GLN A 382 -13.19 -18.90 -17.12
CA GLN A 382 -11.90 -19.52 -16.82
C GLN A 382 -11.01 -19.71 -18.06
N ALA A 383 -11.59 -20.05 -19.22
CA ALA A 383 -10.83 -20.21 -20.45
C ALA A 383 -10.15 -18.91 -20.91
N ILE A 384 -10.84 -17.77 -20.74
CA ILE A 384 -10.31 -16.45 -21.08
C ILE A 384 -9.31 -15.99 -20.02
N ALA A 385 -9.58 -16.26 -18.74
CA ALA A 385 -8.63 -15.97 -17.67
C ALA A 385 -7.29 -16.67 -17.89
N LYS A 386 -7.31 -17.94 -18.37
CA LYS A 386 -6.09 -18.67 -18.74
C LYS A 386 -5.33 -18.02 -19.90
N GLU A 387 -6.04 -17.63 -20.95
CA GLU A 387 -5.43 -16.95 -22.10
C GLU A 387 -4.84 -15.59 -21.69
N ALA A 388 -5.58 -14.80 -20.92
CA ALA A 388 -5.12 -13.53 -20.40
C ALA A 388 -3.91 -13.69 -19.45
N ALA A 389 -3.90 -14.74 -18.62
CA ALA A 389 -2.77 -15.08 -17.76
C ALA A 389 -1.52 -15.42 -18.58
N LEU A 390 -1.65 -16.28 -19.59
CA LEU A 390 -0.55 -16.63 -20.49
C LEU A 390 0.03 -15.41 -21.20
N MET A 391 -0.84 -14.51 -21.68
CA MET A 391 -0.41 -13.28 -22.34
C MET A 391 0.29 -12.29 -21.39
N MET A 392 -0.15 -12.24 -20.13
CA MET A 392 0.36 -11.28 -19.15
C MET A 392 1.63 -11.78 -18.44
N LEU A 393 1.72 -13.08 -18.14
CA LEU A 393 2.80 -13.69 -17.38
C LEU A 393 3.85 -14.39 -18.26
N GLY A 394 3.51 -14.71 -19.51
CA GLY A 394 4.37 -15.49 -20.41
C GLY A 394 4.42 -17.00 -20.09
N GLU A 395 3.65 -17.44 -19.11
CA GLU A 395 3.54 -18.83 -18.67
C GLU A 395 2.06 -19.22 -18.40
N GLU A 396 1.73 -20.50 -18.53
CA GLU A 396 0.37 -20.98 -18.29
C GLU A 396 0.04 -21.01 -16.80
N ALA A 397 -1.04 -20.33 -16.42
CA ALA A 397 -1.62 -20.46 -15.10
C ALA A 397 -2.30 -21.84 -14.94
N ASN A 398 -1.80 -22.62 -13.99
CA ASN A 398 -2.12 -24.03 -13.82
C ASN A 398 -3.16 -24.28 -12.73
N SER A 399 -3.40 -23.30 -11.85
CA SER A 399 -4.35 -23.43 -10.74
C SER A 399 -5.48 -22.39 -10.82
N SER A 400 -6.63 -22.72 -10.23
CA SER A 400 -7.74 -21.76 -10.09
C SER A 400 -7.38 -20.56 -9.21
N THR A 401 -6.44 -20.74 -8.27
CA THR A 401 -5.92 -19.65 -7.43
C THR A 401 -5.11 -18.66 -8.25
N GLU A 402 -4.17 -19.13 -9.08
CA GLU A 402 -3.39 -18.26 -9.99
C GLU A 402 -4.30 -17.47 -10.93
N LEU A 403 -5.34 -18.12 -11.47
CA LEU A 403 -6.31 -17.46 -12.34
C LEU A 403 -7.11 -16.38 -11.61
N LEU A 404 -7.51 -16.63 -10.36
CA LEU A 404 -8.19 -15.63 -9.54
C LEU A 404 -7.27 -14.45 -9.19
N ASP A 405 -5.98 -14.71 -8.97
CA ASP A 405 -4.99 -13.66 -8.72
C ASP A 405 -4.83 -12.78 -9.98
N VAL A 406 -4.80 -13.38 -11.17
CA VAL A 406 -4.78 -12.64 -12.43
C VAL A 406 -6.03 -11.77 -12.60
N VAL A 407 -7.23 -12.34 -12.38
CA VAL A 407 -8.50 -11.57 -12.47
C VAL A 407 -8.57 -10.45 -11.43
N SER A 408 -8.07 -10.72 -10.22
CA SER A 408 -7.92 -9.75 -9.15
C SER A 408 -7.02 -8.59 -9.57
N GLU A 409 -5.87 -8.90 -10.18
CA GLU A 409 -4.92 -7.89 -10.64
C GLU A 409 -5.49 -7.04 -11.78
N PHE A 410 -6.17 -7.65 -12.76
CA PHE A 410 -6.89 -6.88 -13.79
C PHE A 410 -7.91 -5.92 -13.17
N THR A 411 -8.74 -6.41 -12.25
CA THR A 411 -9.75 -5.58 -11.59
C THR A 411 -9.10 -4.42 -10.84
N ASN A 412 -7.98 -4.69 -10.16
CA ASN A 412 -7.21 -3.72 -9.41
C ASN A 412 -6.57 -2.65 -10.30
N ILE A 413 -5.96 -3.04 -11.42
CA ILE A 413 -5.37 -2.11 -12.39
C ILE A 413 -6.46 -1.25 -13.03
N ILE A 414 -7.59 -1.84 -13.43
CA ILE A 414 -8.71 -1.10 -14.02
C ILE A 414 -9.26 -0.07 -13.02
N ALA A 415 -9.48 -0.46 -11.75
CA ALA A 415 -9.94 0.47 -10.73
C ALA A 415 -8.91 1.58 -10.45
N GLY A 416 -7.63 1.24 -10.41
CA GLY A 416 -6.53 2.20 -10.25
C GLY A 416 -6.44 3.20 -11.40
N ARG A 417 -6.54 2.73 -12.64
CA ARG A 417 -6.56 3.58 -13.85
C ARG A 417 -7.81 4.45 -13.90
N SER A 418 -8.97 3.89 -13.57
CA SER A 418 -10.22 4.66 -13.48
C SER A 418 -10.08 5.79 -12.46
N LYS A 419 -9.49 5.53 -11.29
CA LYS A 419 -9.18 6.55 -10.29
C LYS A 419 -8.26 7.65 -10.84
N ALA A 420 -7.21 7.27 -11.57
CA ALA A 420 -6.26 8.23 -12.14
C ALA A 420 -6.94 9.14 -13.17
N LEU A 421 -7.73 8.57 -14.09
CA LEU A 421 -8.47 9.32 -15.11
C LEU A 421 -9.54 10.24 -14.48
N LEU A 422 -10.27 9.75 -13.47
CA LEU A 422 -11.23 10.58 -12.75
C LEU A 422 -10.58 11.79 -12.07
N SER A 423 -9.35 11.63 -11.56
CA SER A 423 -8.61 12.73 -10.95
C SER A 423 -8.21 13.83 -11.94
N GLU A 424 -8.01 13.50 -13.22
CA GLU A 424 -7.76 14.50 -14.27
C GLU A 424 -9.00 15.37 -14.52
N ASP A 425 -10.20 14.81 -14.27
CA ASP A 425 -11.51 15.46 -14.32
C ASP A 425 -11.95 16.06 -12.95
N GLU A 426 -11.01 16.33 -12.05
CA GLU A 426 -11.26 16.83 -10.68
C GLU A 426 -12.19 15.95 -9.82
N THR A 427 -12.42 14.69 -10.21
CA THR A 427 -13.25 13.73 -9.48
C THR A 427 -12.37 12.80 -8.66
N THR A 428 -12.43 12.91 -7.34
CA THR A 428 -11.56 12.14 -6.44
C THR A 428 -12.28 10.90 -5.92
N ILE A 429 -11.64 9.73 -6.07
CA ILE A 429 -12.08 8.47 -5.47
C ILE A 429 -10.91 7.74 -4.79
N SER A 430 -11.22 7.00 -3.73
CA SER A 430 -10.39 5.95 -3.15
C SER A 430 -10.92 4.58 -3.60
N ILE A 431 -10.04 3.59 -3.76
CA ILE A 431 -10.42 2.22 -4.14
C ILE A 431 -10.00 1.24 -3.04
N SER A 432 -10.77 0.19 -2.84
CA SER A 432 -10.43 -0.91 -1.93
C SER A 432 -9.51 -1.93 -2.60
N LEU A 433 -8.95 -2.84 -1.81
CA LEU A 433 -8.38 -4.07 -2.37
C LEU A 433 -9.48 -4.90 -3.07
N PRO A 434 -9.12 -5.65 -4.12
CA PRO A 434 -10.03 -6.57 -4.79
C PRO A 434 -10.43 -7.72 -3.87
N LYS A 435 -11.71 -8.09 -3.94
CA LYS A 435 -12.24 -9.32 -3.37
C LYS A 435 -12.49 -10.31 -4.49
N THR A 436 -11.73 -11.40 -4.52
CA THR A 436 -11.91 -12.50 -5.47
C THR A 436 -13.20 -13.27 -5.20
N CYS A 437 -13.83 -13.74 -6.28
CA CYS A 437 -15.07 -14.49 -6.29
C CYS A 437 -14.85 -15.72 -7.18
N LYS A 438 -14.91 -16.92 -6.59
CA LYS A 438 -14.57 -18.18 -7.28
C LYS A 438 -15.60 -18.59 -8.32
N ASN A 439 -16.82 -18.07 -8.20
CA ASN A 439 -17.96 -18.40 -9.03
C ASN A 439 -18.94 -17.21 -9.09
N PHE A 440 -19.91 -17.29 -10.00
CA PHE A 440 -20.95 -16.28 -10.15
C PHE A 440 -21.81 -16.09 -8.89
N SER A 441 -22.05 -17.13 -8.09
CA SER A 441 -22.84 -17.03 -6.85
C SER A 441 -22.16 -16.15 -5.80
N GLU A 442 -20.86 -16.31 -5.60
CA GLU A 442 -20.05 -15.46 -4.73
C GLU A 442 -19.98 -14.01 -5.22
N LEU A 443 -19.92 -13.81 -6.55
CA LEU A 443 -19.96 -12.50 -7.17
C LEU A 443 -21.28 -11.79 -6.88
N MET A 444 -22.41 -12.47 -7.09
CA MET A 444 -23.75 -11.94 -6.83
C MET A 444 -23.97 -11.64 -5.34
N THR A 445 -23.49 -12.53 -4.46
CA THR A 445 -23.52 -12.30 -3.00
C THR A 445 -22.77 -11.04 -2.62
N THR A 446 -21.63 -10.78 -3.27
CA THR A 446 -20.81 -9.58 -3.05
C THR A 446 -21.48 -8.32 -3.59
N LEU A 447 -22.10 -8.39 -4.78
CA LEU A 447 -22.80 -7.27 -5.41
C LEU A 447 -24.16 -6.96 -4.76
N GLY A 448 -24.76 -7.91 -4.03
CA GLY A 448 -25.97 -7.70 -3.23
C GLY A 448 -27.24 -7.46 -4.04
N ASN A 449 -27.38 -8.05 -5.23
CA ASN A 449 -28.54 -7.92 -6.13
C ASN A 449 -28.94 -6.47 -6.48
N ARG A 450 -27.96 -5.56 -6.47
CA ARG A 450 -28.19 -4.15 -6.76
C ARG A 450 -28.36 -3.89 -8.26
N GLN A 451 -29.12 -2.86 -8.58
CA GLN A 451 -29.20 -2.36 -9.96
C GLN A 451 -27.86 -1.70 -10.32
N GLY A 452 -27.36 -2.00 -11.50
CA GLY A 452 -26.07 -1.54 -11.99
C GLY A 452 -26.09 -1.26 -13.49
N VAL A 453 -24.90 -1.01 -14.03
CA VAL A 453 -24.63 -1.07 -15.46
C VAL A 453 -23.82 -2.32 -15.72
N GLN A 454 -24.39 -3.26 -16.46
CA GLN A 454 -23.64 -4.35 -17.06
C GLN A 454 -23.06 -3.87 -18.38
N ILE A 455 -21.79 -4.13 -18.60
CA ILE A 455 -21.06 -3.82 -19.83
C ILE A 455 -20.50 -5.14 -20.35
N ASP A 456 -20.91 -5.49 -21.56
CA ASP A 456 -20.46 -6.71 -22.22
C ASP A 456 -19.24 -6.33 -23.07
N LEU A 457 -18.13 -6.99 -22.78
CA LEU A 457 -16.83 -6.77 -23.41
C LEU A 457 -16.39 -8.04 -24.15
N LEU A 458 -15.51 -7.86 -25.12
CA LEU A 458 -14.76 -8.93 -25.75
C LEU A 458 -13.27 -8.72 -25.52
N LEU A 459 -12.54 -9.82 -25.32
CA LEU A 459 -11.10 -9.90 -25.48
C LEU A 459 -10.81 -11.01 -26.50
N ASN A 460 -10.17 -10.68 -27.62
CA ASN A 460 -9.91 -11.61 -28.71
C ASN A 460 -11.18 -12.38 -29.15
N ASN A 461 -12.29 -11.65 -29.31
CA ASN A 461 -13.62 -12.19 -29.63
C ASN A 461 -14.24 -13.15 -28.59
N LYS A 462 -13.70 -13.23 -27.37
CA LYS A 462 -14.27 -14.02 -26.27
C LYS A 462 -14.90 -13.12 -25.19
N PRO A 463 -16.05 -13.50 -24.62
CA PRO A 463 -16.85 -12.62 -23.77
C PRO A 463 -16.30 -12.48 -22.34
N LEU A 464 -16.23 -11.25 -21.87
CA LEU A 464 -15.99 -10.92 -20.46
C LEU A 464 -16.91 -9.77 -20.03
N TYR A 465 -17.12 -9.63 -18.72
CA TYR A 465 -18.18 -8.77 -18.21
C TYR A 465 -17.63 -7.78 -17.19
N LEU A 466 -17.97 -6.51 -17.37
CA LEU A 466 -17.77 -5.47 -16.37
C LEU A 466 -19.13 -5.08 -15.78
N PHE A 467 -19.21 -4.92 -14.46
CA PHE A 467 -20.42 -4.49 -13.79
C PHE A 467 -20.12 -3.36 -12.82
N LEU A 468 -20.88 -2.26 -12.95
CA LEU A 468 -20.78 -1.09 -12.10
C LEU A 468 -22.08 -0.90 -11.33
N THR A 469 -22.01 -0.80 -10.01
CA THR A 469 -23.18 -0.55 -9.16
C THR A 469 -22.81 0.38 -8.01
N HIS A 470 -23.80 0.92 -7.29
CA HIS A 470 -23.57 1.75 -6.10
C HIS A 470 -23.61 0.90 -4.83
#